data_AF-A0A8C2TQC5-F1
#
_entry.id   AF-A0A8C2TQC5-F1
#
_cell.length_a   1.000
_cell.length_b   1.000
_cell.length_c   1.000
_cell.angle_alpha   90.00
_cell.angle_beta   90.00
_cell.angle_gamma   90.00
#
_symmetry.space_group_name_H-M   'P 1'
#
loop_
_entity.id
_entity.type
_entity.pdbx_description
1 polymer ?
#
loop_
_entity_poly.entity_id
_entity_poly.type
_entity_poly.pdbx_seq_one_letter_code
_entity_poly.pdbx_strand_id
1 'polypeptide(L)'
;MGDEDEEDEEEGSPPTLLFETLQDWERELQRLGAAGWRVSAVNERFDMAPSLPRYLWVPNALLDHDLKRTFAHFQERRVARLCWHHPNGSDLLRAASFHAASEPGSEDIRCLEVLLGAGCRPCVLADTAELPTPQDIQLAHLRLRALCLPGAAADEKWLSALEGTRWLEHVRSCLRKAVEVASLLAGRRCSVVLQEPSDRDLGCLLASLVQLLLDPHSRSLHGFQSLIQREWVAMGHPFPQRLGLHRDSPREESPVFLLFLDCTWQLLQQFPAAFGFTEAYLLALHDSTFLPYCSTFLFSCQRQRGRGGVQQPRTQTYTPVSGRWDPPPGSSVCRLPPIWAWGLRYSRQQRARFRNPAWDPGPLGTPDDVDPQNTPPNTWLGSSSGAVLALSKGSLTPQPFPWRSGRPPPRLLRWAPSLETLIDRGGDPIPAPPRGLLLPCAAGPSVRLWRRCYLRGLPEAQVMGLGDPRPLVSILIPCTSSPTLHIYPTLYVHPNPTFIHPNPICVHPNPICVHPNPKCVHPNPIYAHPTPH
;
A
#
# COMPACT_ATOMS: atom_id res chain seq x y z
N MET A 1 -33.91 -29.51 6.52
CA MET A 1 -33.93 -28.06 6.83
C MET A 1 -32.55 -27.78 7.40
N GLY A 2 -31.50 -27.61 6.62
CA GLY A 2 -31.43 -26.86 5.37
C GLY A 2 -31.09 -25.40 5.71
N ASP A 3 -30.03 -25.20 6.51
CA ASP A 3 -29.41 -23.88 6.66
C ASP A 3 -28.65 -23.63 5.36
N GLU A 4 -29.33 -23.00 4.41
CA GLU A 4 -28.69 -22.39 3.26
C GLU A 4 -27.87 -21.22 3.79
N ASP A 5 -26.55 -21.37 3.74
CA ASP A 5 -25.59 -20.28 3.88
C ASP A 5 -25.87 -19.28 2.74
N GLU A 6 -26.83 -18.39 2.95
CA GLU A 6 -27.00 -17.18 2.13
C GLU A 6 -25.75 -16.32 2.37
N GLU A 7 -24.76 -16.52 1.49
CA GLU A 7 -23.78 -15.50 1.16
C GLU A 7 -24.56 -14.28 0.66
N ASP A 8 -24.86 -13.36 1.59
CA ASP A 8 -25.27 -12.00 1.25
C ASP A 8 -24.08 -11.32 0.51
N GLU A 9 -23.82 -11.72 -0.74
CA GLU A 9 -23.16 -10.89 -1.73
C GLU A 9 -24.10 -9.71 -1.95
N GLU A 10 -23.83 -8.59 -1.31
CA GLU A 10 -24.64 -7.38 -1.41
C GLU A 10 -24.91 -7.02 -2.87
N GLU A 11 -26.16 -7.22 -3.29
CA GLU A 11 -26.72 -6.79 -4.56
C GLU A 11 -26.43 -5.29 -4.76
N GLY A 12 -25.42 -4.98 -5.60
CA GLY A 12 -25.24 -3.66 -6.18
C GLY A 12 -23.86 -3.01 -6.03
N SER A 13 -22.95 -3.52 -5.19
CA SER A 13 -21.57 -3.00 -5.14
C SER A 13 -20.59 -3.93 -5.86
N PRO A 14 -19.70 -3.43 -6.73
CA PRO A 14 -18.81 -4.29 -7.50
C PRO A 14 -17.84 -5.03 -6.57
N PRO A 15 -17.60 -6.33 -6.80
CA PRO A 15 -16.71 -7.12 -5.96
C PRO A 15 -15.27 -6.60 -6.02
N THR A 16 -14.52 -6.86 -4.96
CA THR A 16 -13.11 -6.49 -4.86
C THR A 16 -12.28 -7.10 -5.98
N LEU A 17 -11.60 -6.26 -6.76
CA LEU A 17 -10.77 -6.70 -7.87
C LEU A 17 -9.45 -7.26 -7.36
N LEU A 18 -9.13 -8.50 -7.75
CA LEU A 18 -7.91 -9.20 -7.32
C LEU A 18 -6.68 -8.88 -8.19
N PHE A 19 -6.90 -8.30 -9.38
CA PHE A 19 -5.87 -7.99 -10.38
C PHE A 19 -5.04 -9.22 -10.80
N GLU A 20 -5.68 -10.39 -10.78
CA GLU A 20 -5.04 -11.66 -11.18
C GLU A 20 -5.30 -12.01 -12.65
N THR A 21 -6.41 -11.51 -13.21
CA THR A 21 -6.85 -11.78 -14.59
C THR A 21 -6.82 -10.51 -15.43
N LEU A 22 -6.68 -10.66 -16.75
CA LEU A 22 -6.70 -9.52 -17.69
C LEU A 22 -7.99 -8.69 -17.55
N GLN A 23 -9.13 -9.34 -17.32
CA GLN A 23 -10.43 -8.68 -17.15
C GLN A 23 -10.48 -7.76 -15.92
N ASP A 24 -9.80 -8.11 -14.81
CA ASP A 24 -9.73 -7.23 -13.63
C ASP A 24 -9.06 -5.90 -14.00
N TRP A 25 -7.97 -5.97 -14.77
CA TRP A 25 -7.21 -4.80 -15.22
C TRP A 25 -8.00 -3.97 -16.23
N GLU A 26 -8.76 -4.60 -17.13
CA GLU A 26 -9.61 -3.90 -18.10
C GLU A 26 -10.78 -3.20 -17.41
N ARG A 27 -11.44 -3.86 -16.45
CA ARG A 27 -12.59 -3.29 -15.72
C ARG A 27 -12.20 -2.04 -14.95
N GLU A 28 -11.07 -2.08 -14.23
CA GLU A 28 -10.60 -0.91 -13.50
C GLU A 28 -10.12 0.21 -14.45
N LEU A 29 -9.48 -0.13 -15.58
CA LEU A 29 -9.09 0.86 -16.58
C LEU A 29 -10.31 1.55 -17.21
N GLN A 30 -11.38 0.79 -17.46
CA GLN A 30 -12.64 1.31 -17.95
C GLN A 30 -13.31 2.23 -16.92
N ARG A 31 -13.30 1.87 -15.63
CA ARG A 31 -13.79 2.72 -14.54
C ARG A 31 -13.07 4.07 -14.51
N LEU A 32 -11.76 4.06 -14.73
CA LEU A 32 -10.93 5.27 -14.77
C LEU A 32 -11.17 6.14 -16.01
N GLY A 33 -11.83 5.64 -17.06
CA GLY A 33 -12.05 6.39 -18.30
C GLY A 33 -10.77 6.69 -19.10
N ALA A 34 -9.70 5.93 -18.86
CA ALA A 34 -8.36 6.22 -19.36
C ALA A 34 -8.16 5.77 -20.83
N ALA A 35 -8.88 6.41 -21.77
CA ALA A 35 -8.92 6.01 -23.18
C ALA A 35 -7.56 6.06 -23.92
N GLY A 36 -6.57 6.79 -23.40
CA GLY A 36 -5.20 6.83 -23.95
C GLY A 36 -4.33 5.63 -23.57
N TRP A 37 -4.84 4.73 -22.74
CA TRP A 37 -4.11 3.62 -22.14
C TRP A 37 -4.76 2.27 -22.49
N ARG A 38 -3.95 1.21 -22.49
CA ARG A 38 -4.38 -0.18 -22.68
C ARG A 38 -3.76 -1.11 -21.67
N VAL A 39 -4.43 -2.25 -21.44
CA VAL A 39 -3.83 -3.39 -20.75
C VAL A 39 -2.85 -4.09 -21.69
N SER A 40 -1.62 -4.32 -21.22
CA SER A 40 -0.57 -5.04 -21.95
C SER A 40 -0.25 -6.35 -21.23
N ALA A 41 -0.15 -7.43 -22.00
CA ALA A 41 0.30 -8.75 -21.54
C ALA A 41 1.82 -8.95 -21.72
N VAL A 42 2.58 -7.88 -21.93
CA VAL A 42 4.04 -7.92 -22.17
C VAL A 42 4.81 -8.70 -21.09
N ASN A 43 4.30 -8.72 -19.86
CA ASN A 43 4.91 -9.38 -18.71
C ASN A 43 4.14 -10.63 -18.25
N GLU A 44 3.29 -11.23 -19.09
CA GLU A 44 2.43 -12.36 -18.71
C GLU A 44 3.21 -13.57 -18.15
N ARG A 45 4.41 -13.80 -18.69
CA ARG A 45 5.33 -14.87 -18.25
C ARG A 45 6.33 -14.43 -17.17
N PHE A 46 6.27 -13.17 -16.74
CA PHE A 46 7.19 -12.52 -15.81
C PHE A 46 8.65 -12.43 -16.30
N ASP A 47 8.87 -12.56 -17.61
CA ASP A 47 10.20 -12.52 -18.23
C ASP A 47 10.78 -11.10 -18.25
N MET A 48 9.93 -10.08 -18.33
CA MET A 48 10.35 -8.69 -18.41
C MET A 48 10.71 -8.12 -17.05
N ALA A 49 9.84 -8.32 -16.05
CA ALA A 49 10.04 -7.89 -14.68
C ALA A 49 9.44 -8.93 -13.71
N PRO A 50 10.27 -9.75 -13.07
CA PRO A 50 9.80 -10.83 -12.19
C PRO A 50 9.01 -10.38 -10.95
N SER A 51 9.17 -9.11 -10.56
CA SER A 51 8.49 -8.50 -9.41
C SER A 51 7.20 -7.76 -9.77
N LEU A 52 6.93 -7.54 -11.06
CA LEU A 52 5.70 -6.91 -11.55
C LEU A 52 4.61 -7.96 -11.85
N PRO A 53 3.34 -7.53 -11.95
CA PRO A 53 2.25 -8.41 -12.33
C PRO A 53 2.30 -8.80 -13.81
N ARG A 54 1.46 -9.77 -14.20
CA ARG A 54 1.32 -10.26 -15.57
C ARG A 54 0.88 -9.17 -16.55
N TYR A 55 0.01 -8.28 -16.09
CA TYR A 55 -0.62 -7.25 -16.90
C TYR A 55 -0.25 -5.87 -16.36
N LEU A 56 -0.04 -4.92 -17.27
CA LEU A 56 0.33 -3.54 -16.94
C LEU A 56 -0.47 -2.59 -17.82
N TRP A 57 -0.75 -1.39 -17.31
CA TRP A 57 -1.34 -0.33 -18.13
C TRP A 57 -0.24 0.51 -18.79
N VAL A 58 -0.31 0.60 -20.12
CA VAL A 58 0.69 1.26 -20.96
C VAL A 58 0.01 2.13 -22.02
N PRO A 59 0.67 3.17 -22.56
CA PRO A 59 0.07 4.03 -23.57
C PRO A 59 -0.31 3.26 -24.83
N ASN A 60 -1.45 3.60 -25.44
CA ASN A 60 -1.94 2.97 -26.67
C ASN A 60 -0.97 3.09 -27.85
N ALA A 61 -0.20 4.17 -27.88
CA ALA A 61 0.79 4.44 -28.92
C ALA A 61 2.00 3.50 -28.89
N LEU A 62 2.23 2.76 -27.79
CA LEU A 62 3.34 1.82 -27.66
C LEU A 62 2.87 0.40 -27.94
N LEU A 63 3.57 -0.30 -28.82
CA LEU A 63 3.39 -1.74 -29.03
C LEU A 63 4.22 -2.53 -28.00
N ASP A 64 3.78 -3.75 -27.68
CA ASP A 64 4.50 -4.59 -26.71
C ASP A 64 5.93 -4.90 -27.14
N HIS A 65 6.19 -5.02 -28.46
CA HIS A 65 7.54 -5.19 -29.00
C HIS A 65 8.48 -4.04 -28.61
N ASP A 66 8.01 -2.80 -28.76
CA ASP A 66 8.80 -1.61 -28.46
C ASP A 66 8.96 -1.41 -26.96
N LEU A 67 7.88 -1.65 -26.22
CA LEU A 67 7.87 -1.57 -24.77
C LEU A 67 8.89 -2.50 -24.13
N LYS A 68 9.08 -3.73 -24.65
CA LYS A 68 10.04 -4.70 -24.10
C LYS A 68 11.45 -4.15 -23.94
N ARG A 69 11.91 -3.33 -24.90
CA ARG A 69 13.25 -2.73 -24.87
C ARG A 69 13.42 -1.77 -23.71
N THR A 70 12.36 -1.03 -23.39
CA THR A 70 12.40 0.01 -22.34
C THR A 70 12.66 -0.55 -20.93
N PHE A 71 12.23 -1.79 -20.64
CA PHE A 71 12.40 -2.43 -19.32
C PHE A 71 13.87 -2.46 -18.86
N ALA A 72 14.83 -2.63 -19.78
CA ALA A 72 16.24 -2.73 -19.42
C ALA A 72 16.82 -1.42 -18.83
N HIS A 73 16.18 -0.27 -19.10
CA HIS A 73 16.67 1.04 -18.66
C HIS A 73 16.26 1.39 -17.21
N PHE A 74 15.31 0.66 -16.62
CA PHE A 74 14.82 0.87 -15.26
C PHE A 74 15.44 -0.12 -14.27
N GLN A 75 15.75 0.32 -13.07
CA GLN A 75 16.20 -0.54 -11.97
C GLN A 75 15.16 -1.64 -11.69
N GLU A 76 15.64 -2.85 -11.38
CA GLU A 76 14.82 -4.07 -11.27
C GLU A 76 13.90 -4.36 -12.48
N ARG A 77 14.14 -3.68 -13.62
CA ARG A 77 13.29 -3.69 -14.81
C ARG A 77 11.88 -3.18 -14.56
N ARG A 78 11.65 -2.37 -13.54
CA ARG A 78 10.30 -1.90 -13.19
C ARG A 78 9.96 -0.62 -13.94
N VAL A 79 9.53 -0.83 -15.19
CA VAL A 79 9.17 0.20 -16.16
C VAL A 79 8.06 1.13 -15.66
N ALA A 80 8.06 2.36 -16.17
CA ALA A 80 6.98 3.32 -15.95
C ALA A 80 5.64 2.77 -16.46
N ARG A 81 4.57 2.95 -15.68
CA ARG A 81 3.24 2.42 -15.96
C ARG A 81 2.17 3.27 -15.28
N LEU A 82 0.96 3.29 -15.84
CA LEU A 82 -0.16 3.99 -15.22
C LEU A 82 -0.54 3.31 -13.90
N CYS A 83 -0.86 4.15 -12.92
CA CYS A 83 -1.44 3.75 -11.64
C CYS A 83 -2.83 4.34 -11.49
N TRP A 84 -3.04 5.58 -11.93
CA TRP A 84 -4.34 6.24 -11.84
C TRP A 84 -4.47 7.35 -12.88
N HIS A 85 -5.68 7.51 -13.42
CA HIS A 85 -6.02 8.55 -14.40
C HIS A 85 -7.03 9.51 -13.77
N HIS A 86 -6.73 10.81 -13.82
CA HIS A 86 -7.64 11.85 -13.37
C HIS A 86 -8.65 12.16 -14.48
N PRO A 87 -9.93 12.41 -14.16
CA PRO A 87 -10.94 12.84 -15.15
C PRO A 87 -10.59 14.10 -15.96
N ASN A 88 -9.56 14.87 -15.56
CA ASN A 88 -9.13 16.07 -16.28
C ASN A 88 -8.09 15.75 -17.37
N GLY A 89 -7.66 14.49 -17.47
CA GLY A 89 -6.62 14.01 -18.39
C GLY A 89 -5.23 13.85 -17.77
N SER A 90 -5.03 14.16 -16.49
CA SER A 90 -3.74 13.94 -15.81
C SER A 90 -3.51 12.48 -15.47
N ASP A 91 -2.25 12.05 -15.50
CA ASP A 91 -1.87 10.66 -15.25
C ASP A 91 -0.89 10.55 -14.09
N LEU A 92 -1.15 9.64 -13.17
CA LEU A 92 -0.20 9.21 -12.16
C LEU A 92 0.47 7.92 -12.61
N LEU A 93 1.79 7.96 -12.76
CA LEU A 93 2.62 6.83 -13.13
C LEU A 93 3.55 6.44 -11.96
N ARG A 94 3.95 5.17 -11.94
CA ARG A 94 5.02 4.67 -11.08
C ARG A 94 6.12 4.03 -11.91
N ALA A 95 7.36 4.26 -11.53
CA ALA A 95 8.52 3.66 -12.15
C ALA A 95 9.64 3.48 -11.13
N ALA A 96 10.48 2.46 -11.32
CA ALA A 96 11.76 2.46 -10.67
C ALA A 96 12.66 3.60 -11.21
N SER A 97 13.73 3.92 -10.50
CA SER A 97 14.73 4.87 -11.01
C SER A 97 15.41 4.32 -12.27
N PHE A 98 15.89 5.22 -13.12
CA PHE A 98 16.70 4.83 -14.28
C PHE A 98 18.07 4.31 -13.85
N HIS A 99 18.66 3.40 -14.62
CA HIS A 99 20.07 3.06 -14.46
C HIS A 99 20.93 4.25 -14.87
N ALA A 100 21.84 4.69 -14.00
CA ALA A 100 22.73 5.82 -14.27
C ALA A 100 23.64 5.59 -15.50
N ALA A 101 23.99 4.35 -15.79
CA ALA A 101 24.81 3.96 -16.95
C ALA A 101 23.98 3.60 -18.20
N SER A 102 22.68 3.87 -18.21
CA SER A 102 21.82 3.54 -19.34
C SER A 102 22.01 4.50 -20.50
N GLU A 103 22.37 3.97 -21.67
CA GLU A 103 22.48 4.71 -22.92
C GLU A 103 21.42 4.20 -23.92
N PRO A 104 20.17 4.68 -23.83
CA PRO A 104 19.11 4.24 -24.73
C PRO A 104 19.38 4.68 -26.18
N GLY A 105 19.16 3.77 -27.13
CA GLY A 105 19.22 4.10 -28.55
C GLY A 105 18.12 5.09 -28.96
N SER A 106 18.22 5.66 -30.16
CA SER A 106 17.25 6.65 -30.66
C SER A 106 15.80 6.14 -30.66
N GLU A 107 15.58 4.87 -30.97
CA GLU A 107 14.26 4.24 -30.91
C GLU A 107 13.74 4.09 -29.48
N ASP A 108 14.61 3.67 -28.55
CA ASP A 108 14.26 3.49 -27.13
C ASP A 108 13.95 4.83 -26.48
N ILE A 109 14.70 5.88 -26.82
CA ILE A 109 14.42 7.26 -26.38
C ILE A 109 13.00 7.67 -26.77
N ARG A 110 12.60 7.43 -28.02
CA ARG A 110 11.24 7.74 -28.48
C ARG A 110 10.19 6.97 -27.69
N CYS A 111 10.47 5.69 -27.41
CA CYS A 111 9.55 4.85 -26.62
C CYS A 111 9.44 5.34 -25.17
N LEU A 112 10.56 5.67 -24.54
CA LEU A 112 10.61 6.22 -23.18
C LEU A 112 9.91 7.57 -23.06
N GLU A 113 10.05 8.45 -24.05
CA GLU A 113 9.35 9.74 -24.09
C GLU A 113 7.84 9.56 -24.19
N VAL A 114 7.35 8.62 -25.01
CA VAL A 114 5.93 8.29 -25.10
C VAL A 114 5.44 7.65 -23.79
N LEU A 115 6.25 6.77 -23.19
CA LEU A 115 5.93 6.05 -21.97
C LEU A 115 5.75 6.99 -20.76
N LEU A 116 6.68 7.94 -20.58
CA LEU A 116 6.63 8.92 -19.49
C LEU A 116 5.64 10.05 -19.78
N GLY A 117 5.47 10.40 -21.05
CA GLY A 117 4.56 11.47 -21.47
C GLY A 117 3.09 11.07 -21.49
N ALA A 118 2.76 9.78 -21.66
CA ALA A 118 1.38 9.27 -21.58
C ALA A 118 0.33 9.98 -22.46
N GLY A 119 0.74 10.73 -23.49
CA GLY A 119 -0.15 11.58 -24.30
C GLY A 119 -0.35 13.01 -23.76
N CYS A 120 0.10 13.30 -22.54
CA CYS A 120 0.21 14.64 -21.96
C CYS A 120 1.61 15.26 -22.22
N ARG A 121 1.67 16.59 -22.38
CA ARG A 121 2.88 17.27 -22.90
C ARG A 121 3.80 17.97 -21.86
N PRO A 122 3.54 17.87 -20.54
CA PRO A 122 4.63 17.92 -19.54
C PRO A 122 4.64 16.70 -18.62
N CYS A 123 5.80 16.07 -18.49
CA CYS A 123 6.07 15.03 -17.51
C CYS A 123 6.73 15.64 -16.26
N VAL A 124 6.21 15.33 -15.08
CA VAL A 124 6.78 15.74 -13.79
C VAL A 124 7.33 14.51 -13.08
N LEU A 125 8.63 14.49 -12.79
CA LEU A 125 9.26 13.48 -11.96
C LEU A 125 9.15 13.89 -10.50
N ALA A 126 8.44 13.10 -9.70
CA ALA A 126 8.33 13.28 -8.27
C ALA A 126 9.22 12.21 -7.59
N ASP A 127 10.42 12.64 -7.22
CA ASP A 127 11.37 11.78 -6.52
C ASP A 127 10.92 11.56 -5.06
N THR A 128 11.01 10.31 -4.61
CA THR A 128 10.75 9.92 -3.22
C THR A 128 11.97 10.10 -2.31
N ALA A 129 13.12 10.59 -2.80
CA ALA A 129 14.33 10.81 -1.99
C ALA A 129 14.14 11.81 -0.83
N GLU A 130 13.11 12.67 -0.89
CA GLU A 130 12.74 13.59 0.20
C GLU A 130 11.97 12.92 1.34
N LEU A 131 11.49 11.69 1.11
CA LEU A 131 10.76 10.90 2.09
C LEU A 131 11.73 10.00 2.89
N PRO A 132 11.33 9.56 4.10
CA PRO A 132 12.16 8.68 4.91
C PRO A 132 12.44 7.36 4.20
N THR A 133 13.68 6.90 4.27
CA THR A 133 14.04 5.59 3.69
C THR A 133 13.34 4.46 4.48
N PRO A 134 13.19 3.25 3.90
CA PRO A 134 12.67 2.10 4.65
C PRO A 134 13.41 1.85 5.97
N GLN A 135 14.71 2.14 6.02
CA GLN A 135 15.55 2.00 7.22
C GLN A 135 15.22 3.06 8.27
N ASP A 136 14.98 4.32 7.85
CA ASP A 136 14.51 5.38 8.76
C ASP A 136 13.14 5.04 9.35
N ILE A 137 12.23 4.53 8.52
CA ILE A 137 10.89 4.10 8.93
C ILE A 137 10.98 2.98 9.98
N GLN A 138 11.85 1.98 9.74
CA GLN A 138 12.09 0.89 10.69
C GLN A 138 12.63 1.42 12.02
N LEU A 139 13.64 2.29 11.99
CA LEU A 139 14.23 2.87 13.19
C LEU A 139 13.21 3.69 13.99
N ALA A 140 12.42 4.52 13.31
CA ALA A 140 11.37 5.32 13.93
C ALA A 140 10.30 4.44 14.58
N HIS A 141 9.90 3.36 13.92
CA HIS A 141 8.94 2.41 14.45
C HIS A 141 9.46 1.66 15.68
N LEU A 142 10.72 1.21 15.67
CA LEU A 142 11.34 0.56 16.83
C LEU A 142 11.39 1.48 18.04
N ARG A 143 11.72 2.77 17.84
CA ARG A 143 11.69 3.79 18.90
C ARG A 143 10.27 4.01 19.42
N LEU A 144 9.29 4.11 18.52
CA LEU A 144 7.88 4.27 18.91
C LEU A 144 7.40 3.06 19.72
N ARG A 145 7.68 1.84 19.26
CA ARG A 145 7.30 0.61 19.96
C ARG A 145 7.93 0.54 21.35
N ALA A 146 9.20 0.93 21.48
CA ALA A 146 9.87 1.00 22.78
C ALA A 146 9.20 2.02 23.71
N LEU A 147 8.83 3.19 23.19
CA LEU A 147 8.10 4.21 23.94
C LEU A 147 6.70 3.75 24.38
N CYS A 148 6.04 2.91 23.59
CA CYS A 148 4.71 2.38 23.90
C CYS A 148 4.68 1.28 24.98
N LEU A 149 5.84 0.88 25.52
CA LEU A 149 5.91 -0.08 26.64
C LEU A 149 5.53 0.60 27.97
N PRO A 150 4.91 -0.13 28.93
CA PRO A 150 4.59 0.41 30.24
C PRO A 150 5.82 1.01 30.93
N GLY A 151 5.71 2.23 31.42
CA GLY A 151 6.80 2.91 32.16
C GLY A 151 7.98 3.39 31.31
N ALA A 152 7.89 3.36 29.97
CA ALA A 152 8.99 3.75 29.09
C ALA A 152 9.34 5.25 29.13
N ALA A 153 8.39 6.12 29.47
CA ALA A 153 8.63 7.54 29.69
C ALA A 153 7.70 8.09 30.77
N ALA A 154 8.19 9.07 31.54
CA ALA A 154 7.35 9.86 32.44
C ALA A 154 6.38 10.74 31.64
N ASP A 155 5.16 10.93 32.15
CA ASP A 155 4.08 11.66 31.47
C ASP A 155 4.51 13.05 31.00
N GLU A 156 5.25 13.80 31.83
CA GLU A 156 5.75 15.14 31.51
C GLU A 156 6.69 15.18 30.29
N LYS A 157 7.38 14.07 30.02
CA LYS A 157 8.34 13.94 28.92
C LYS A 157 7.77 13.15 27.73
N TRP A 158 6.53 12.67 27.81
CA TRP A 158 5.93 11.79 26.79
C TRP A 158 5.92 12.43 25.41
N LEU A 159 5.49 13.70 25.31
CA LEU A 159 5.41 14.40 24.02
C LEU A 159 6.79 14.61 23.38
N SER A 160 7.80 14.96 24.19
CA SER A 160 9.18 15.11 23.72
C SER A 160 9.79 13.76 23.32
N ALA A 161 9.52 12.70 24.09
CA ALA A 161 9.95 11.34 23.76
C ALA A 161 9.29 10.86 22.46
N LEU A 162 7.99 11.15 22.27
CA LEU A 162 7.25 10.84 21.05
C LEU A 162 7.83 11.57 19.84
N GLU A 163 8.13 12.86 19.96
CA GLU A 163 8.83 13.62 18.91
C GLU A 163 10.21 13.01 18.59
N GLY A 164 10.95 12.57 19.61
CA GLY A 164 12.22 11.87 19.46
C GLY A 164 12.16 10.54 18.67
N THR A 165 10.97 9.94 18.50
CA THR A 165 10.79 8.76 17.65
C THR A 165 10.83 9.09 16.15
N ARG A 166 10.49 10.33 15.76
CA ARG A 166 10.26 10.78 14.37
C ARG A 166 9.14 10.07 13.60
N TRP A 167 8.37 9.17 14.22
CA TRP A 167 7.29 8.45 13.51
C TRP A 167 6.23 9.40 12.94
N LEU A 168 5.73 10.34 13.76
CA LEU A 168 4.73 11.32 13.30
C LEU A 168 5.31 12.33 12.29
N GLU A 169 6.63 12.56 12.31
CA GLU A 169 7.30 13.35 11.28
C GLU A 169 7.26 12.64 9.92
N HIS A 170 7.51 11.32 9.90
CA HIS A 170 7.39 10.51 8.69
C HIS A 170 5.96 10.47 8.14
N VAL A 171 4.95 10.30 9.00
CA VAL A 171 3.53 10.40 8.63
C VAL A 171 3.24 11.76 7.96
N ARG A 172 3.70 12.86 8.58
CA ARG A 172 3.53 14.22 8.03
C ARG A 172 4.20 14.41 6.68
N SER A 173 5.44 13.95 6.52
CA SER A 173 6.18 14.07 5.26
C SER A 173 5.49 13.31 4.13
N CYS A 174 5.00 12.09 4.39
CA CYS A 174 4.22 11.31 3.43
C CYS A 174 2.92 12.02 3.03
N LEU A 175 2.15 12.54 3.99
CA LEU A 175 0.91 13.28 3.70
C LEU A 175 1.18 14.55 2.90
N ARG A 176 2.22 15.32 3.23
CA ARG A 176 2.61 16.53 2.48
C ARG A 176 2.95 16.20 1.03
N LYS A 177 3.80 15.20 0.81
CA LYS A 177 4.19 14.82 -0.55
C LYS A 177 3.00 14.30 -1.36
N ALA A 178 2.09 13.55 -0.73
CA ALA A 178 0.86 13.12 -1.38
C ALA A 178 -0.04 14.31 -1.78
N VAL A 179 -0.17 15.34 -0.91
CA VAL A 179 -0.89 16.58 -1.22
C VAL A 179 -0.24 17.35 -2.37
N GLU A 180 1.10 17.46 -2.39
CA GLU A 180 1.82 18.11 -3.49
C GLU A 180 1.51 17.43 -4.84
N VAL A 181 1.62 16.10 -4.90
CA VAL A 181 1.34 15.32 -6.11
C VAL A 181 -0.14 15.41 -6.49
N ALA A 182 -1.05 15.27 -5.53
CA ALA A 182 -2.48 15.35 -5.77
C ALA A 182 -2.90 16.73 -6.32
N SER A 183 -2.33 17.80 -5.76
CA SER A 183 -2.60 19.18 -6.22
C SER A 183 -2.11 19.42 -7.63
N LEU A 184 -0.96 18.83 -8.02
CA LEU A 184 -0.46 18.91 -9.40
C LEU A 184 -1.38 18.19 -10.38
N LEU A 185 -1.82 16.97 -10.05
CA LEU A 185 -2.71 16.18 -10.90
C LEU A 185 -4.08 16.85 -11.06
N ALA A 186 -4.64 17.41 -9.98
CA ALA A 186 -5.94 18.07 -10.00
C ALA A 186 -5.91 19.44 -10.70
N GLY A 187 -4.86 20.23 -10.48
CA GLY A 187 -4.76 21.60 -10.97
C GLY A 187 -4.18 21.76 -12.38
N ARG A 188 -3.63 20.70 -12.97
CA ARG A 188 -2.97 20.73 -14.29
C ARG A 188 -3.43 19.54 -15.14
N ARG A 189 -3.10 19.57 -16.44
CA ARG A 189 -3.15 18.40 -17.34
C ARG A 189 -1.73 17.91 -17.58
N CYS A 190 -1.22 17.07 -16.69
CA CYS A 190 0.15 16.58 -16.73
C CYS A 190 0.27 15.12 -16.29
N SER A 191 1.41 14.53 -16.61
CA SER A 191 1.77 13.21 -16.12
C SER A 191 2.76 13.36 -14.98
N VAL A 192 2.47 12.79 -13.81
CA VAL A 192 3.39 12.75 -12.67
C VAL A 192 3.91 11.33 -12.52
N VAL A 193 5.23 11.16 -12.57
CA VAL A 193 5.91 9.87 -12.40
C VAL A 193 6.53 9.84 -11.01
N LEU A 194 6.01 8.97 -10.14
CA LEU A 194 6.64 8.66 -8.87
C LEU A 194 7.87 7.79 -9.12
N GLN A 195 9.04 8.28 -8.75
CA GLN A 195 10.30 7.54 -8.91
C GLN A 195 10.90 7.20 -7.55
N GLU A 196 11.12 5.90 -7.35
CA GLU A 196 11.80 5.30 -6.21
C GLU A 196 12.82 4.31 -6.77
N PRO A 197 14.01 4.10 -6.16
CA PRO A 197 15.03 3.21 -6.70
C PRO A 197 14.50 1.82 -7.12
N SER A 198 13.72 1.17 -6.26
CA SER A 198 13.10 -0.13 -6.54
C SER A 198 11.63 -0.04 -6.93
N ASP A 199 10.92 1.07 -6.67
CA ASP A 199 9.45 1.18 -6.84
C ASP A 199 8.68 0.03 -6.17
N ARG A 200 9.01 -0.27 -4.91
CA ARG A 200 8.37 -1.36 -4.14
C ARG A 200 7.86 -0.93 -2.78
N ASP A 201 8.18 0.26 -2.30
CA ASP A 201 7.88 0.73 -0.95
C ASP A 201 7.14 2.06 -0.99
N LEU A 202 7.85 3.18 -1.01
CA LEU A 202 7.29 4.53 -0.94
C LEU A 202 6.46 4.87 -2.19
N GLY A 203 6.78 4.28 -3.34
CA GLY A 203 5.94 4.38 -4.54
C GLY A 203 4.52 3.83 -4.31
N CYS A 204 4.40 2.70 -3.60
CA CYS A 204 3.10 2.11 -3.23
C CYS A 204 2.33 3.03 -2.28
N LEU A 205 3.04 3.55 -1.27
CA LEU A 205 2.47 4.44 -0.25
C LEU A 205 1.94 5.72 -0.88
N LEU A 206 2.76 6.44 -1.66
CA LEU A 206 2.36 7.69 -2.28
C LEU A 206 1.25 7.49 -3.30
N ALA A 207 1.34 6.49 -4.17
CA ALA A 207 0.30 6.26 -5.17
C ALA A 207 -1.06 5.93 -4.53
N SER A 208 -1.04 5.19 -3.40
CA SER A 208 -2.26 4.90 -2.65
C SER A 208 -2.82 6.15 -1.97
N LEU A 209 -1.97 6.96 -1.31
CA LEU A 209 -2.42 8.20 -0.67
C LEU A 209 -2.97 9.20 -1.68
N VAL A 210 -2.29 9.42 -2.81
CA VAL A 210 -2.75 10.35 -3.85
C VAL A 210 -4.14 9.96 -4.37
N GLN A 211 -4.40 8.66 -4.54
CA GLN A 211 -5.72 8.17 -4.93
C GLN A 211 -6.76 8.33 -3.84
N LEU A 212 -6.42 8.10 -2.56
CA LEU A 212 -7.32 8.40 -1.45
C LEU A 212 -7.70 9.88 -1.39
N LEU A 213 -6.78 10.78 -1.76
CA LEU A 213 -7.04 12.21 -1.81
C LEU A 213 -7.92 12.61 -2.99
N LEU A 214 -7.80 11.94 -4.15
CA LEU A 214 -8.43 12.37 -5.41
C LEU A 214 -9.65 11.55 -5.84
N ASP A 215 -9.72 10.27 -5.51
CA ASP A 215 -10.71 9.32 -6.05
C ASP A 215 -11.69 8.86 -4.96
N PRO A 216 -12.96 9.31 -4.99
CA PRO A 216 -14.01 8.82 -4.08
C PRO A 216 -14.19 7.30 -4.09
N HIS A 217 -13.99 6.63 -5.24
CA HIS A 217 -14.12 5.18 -5.33
C HIS A 217 -13.13 4.48 -4.39
N SER A 218 -11.89 4.97 -4.34
CA SER A 218 -10.82 4.42 -3.49
C SER A 218 -11.09 4.56 -1.98
N ARG A 219 -12.06 5.40 -1.60
CA ARG A 219 -12.49 5.61 -0.20
C ARG A 219 -13.67 4.73 0.20
N SER A 220 -14.32 4.05 -0.75
CA SER A 220 -15.27 2.97 -0.45
C SER A 220 -14.55 1.76 0.14
N LEU A 221 -15.28 0.87 0.83
CA LEU A 221 -14.69 -0.35 1.39
C LEU A 221 -14.06 -1.23 0.29
N HIS A 222 -14.79 -1.52 -0.79
CA HIS A 222 -14.32 -2.36 -1.90
C HIS A 222 -13.26 -1.67 -2.77
N GLY A 223 -13.39 -0.36 -3.00
CA GLY A 223 -12.39 0.39 -3.74
C GLY A 223 -11.06 0.49 -2.98
N PHE A 224 -11.09 0.62 -1.66
CA PHE A 224 -9.88 0.58 -0.84
C PHE A 224 -9.20 -0.80 -0.85
N GLN A 225 -10.00 -1.88 -0.81
CA GLN A 225 -9.48 -3.24 -0.95
C GLN A 225 -8.81 -3.43 -2.33
N SER A 226 -9.48 -3.00 -3.40
CA SER A 226 -8.96 -3.07 -4.77
C SER A 226 -7.70 -2.19 -4.94
N LEU A 227 -7.65 -1.02 -4.31
CA LEU A 227 -6.48 -0.15 -4.28
C LEU A 227 -5.27 -0.85 -3.65
N ILE A 228 -5.43 -1.45 -2.45
CA ILE A 228 -4.35 -2.20 -1.80
C ILE A 228 -3.91 -3.39 -2.66
N GLN A 229 -4.89 -4.11 -3.19
CA GLN A 229 -4.66 -5.27 -4.02
C GLN A 229 -3.88 -4.92 -5.30
N ARG A 230 -4.15 -3.76 -5.91
CA ARG A 230 -3.38 -3.27 -7.07
C ARG A 230 -2.02 -2.74 -6.65
N GLU A 231 -1.99 -1.67 -5.84
CA GLU A 231 -0.77 -0.87 -5.60
C GLU A 231 0.27 -1.55 -4.73
N TRP A 232 -0.14 -2.48 -3.87
CA TRP A 232 0.77 -3.19 -2.97
C TRP A 232 0.95 -4.64 -3.38
N VAL A 233 -0.15 -5.38 -3.53
CA VAL A 233 -0.08 -6.83 -3.71
C VAL A 233 0.32 -7.21 -5.15
N ALA A 234 -0.43 -6.74 -6.15
CA ALA A 234 -0.15 -7.04 -7.55
C ALA A 234 1.15 -6.38 -8.02
N MET A 235 1.40 -5.13 -7.63
CA MET A 235 2.65 -4.42 -7.95
C MET A 235 3.89 -4.96 -7.21
N GLY A 236 3.72 -5.91 -6.28
CA GLY A 236 4.83 -6.67 -5.72
C GLY A 236 5.59 -5.97 -4.59
N HIS A 237 4.89 -5.33 -3.67
CA HIS A 237 5.47 -4.93 -2.39
C HIS A 237 5.97 -6.20 -1.65
N PRO A 238 7.23 -6.25 -1.19
CA PRO A 238 7.82 -7.43 -0.56
C PRO A 238 7.34 -7.62 0.89
N PHE A 239 6.05 -7.89 1.08
CA PHE A 239 5.43 -8.06 2.40
C PHE A 239 6.22 -8.99 3.32
N PRO A 240 6.64 -10.21 2.92
CA PRO A 240 7.30 -11.11 3.85
C PRO A 240 8.68 -10.62 4.33
N GLN A 241 9.42 -9.90 3.49
CA GLN A 241 10.70 -9.29 3.87
C GLN A 241 10.46 -8.10 4.80
N ARG A 242 9.50 -7.24 4.45
CA ARG A 242 9.19 -6.00 5.19
C ARG A 242 8.58 -6.27 6.57
N LEU A 243 7.81 -7.34 6.70
CA LEU A 243 7.20 -7.81 7.95
C LEU A 243 8.14 -8.67 8.81
N GLY A 244 9.38 -8.96 8.35
CA GLY A 244 10.31 -9.81 9.10
C GLY A 244 9.90 -11.29 9.20
N LEU A 245 9.06 -11.76 8.26
CA LEU A 245 8.61 -13.17 8.24
C LEU A 245 9.72 -14.13 7.76
N HIS A 246 10.74 -13.61 7.08
CA HIS A 246 11.94 -14.36 6.69
C HIS A 246 13.13 -13.96 7.57
N ARG A 247 13.71 -14.93 8.30
CA ARG A 247 14.81 -14.68 9.25
C ARG A 247 16.16 -14.39 8.57
N ASP A 248 16.25 -14.58 7.27
CA ASP A 248 17.51 -14.56 6.53
C ASP A 248 17.96 -13.13 6.14
N SER A 249 17.11 -12.11 6.32
CA SER A 249 17.41 -10.74 5.88
C SER A 249 16.81 -9.66 6.82
N PRO A 250 17.24 -9.61 8.11
CA PRO A 250 16.71 -8.65 9.09
C PRO A 250 16.97 -7.18 8.71
N ARG A 251 17.90 -6.92 7.78
CA ARG A 251 18.23 -5.58 7.29
C ARG A 251 17.16 -4.99 6.35
N GLU A 252 16.19 -5.81 5.93
CA GLU A 252 15.14 -5.42 5.00
C GLU A 252 13.78 -5.15 5.68
N GLU A 253 13.67 -5.36 6.99
CA GLU A 253 12.45 -5.09 7.75
C GLU A 253 12.11 -3.60 7.73
N SER A 254 10.85 -3.27 7.44
CA SER A 254 10.35 -1.91 7.51
C SER A 254 8.82 -1.87 7.46
N PRO A 255 8.14 -1.19 8.40
CA PRO A 255 6.69 -1.15 8.50
C PRO A 255 6.06 -0.12 7.55
N VAL A 256 6.48 -0.11 6.28
CA VAL A 256 6.01 0.84 5.25
C VAL A 256 4.50 0.74 5.05
N PHE A 257 3.94 -0.48 5.03
CA PHE A 257 2.50 -0.67 4.93
C PHE A 257 1.75 -0.15 6.16
N LEU A 258 2.30 -0.32 7.37
CA LEU A 258 1.71 0.26 8.58
C LEU A 258 1.80 1.80 8.56
N LEU A 259 2.89 2.38 8.05
CA LEU A 259 2.99 3.83 7.86
C LEU A 259 1.89 4.35 6.92
N PHE A 260 1.60 3.62 5.85
CA PHE A 260 0.47 3.91 4.96
C PHE A 260 -0.89 3.82 5.68
N LEU A 261 -1.11 2.79 6.50
CA LEU A 261 -2.34 2.66 7.29
C LEU A 261 -2.48 3.79 8.32
N ASP A 262 -1.39 4.23 8.96
CA ASP A 262 -1.41 5.39 9.86
C ASP A 262 -1.76 6.67 9.09
N CYS A 263 -1.12 6.93 7.94
CA CYS A 263 -1.49 8.05 7.07
C CYS A 263 -2.98 8.00 6.69
N THR A 264 -3.51 6.82 6.34
CA THR A 264 -4.93 6.62 6.03
C THR A 264 -5.82 6.90 7.24
N TRP A 265 -5.39 6.47 8.44
CA TRP A 265 -6.08 6.78 9.68
C TRP A 265 -6.11 8.30 9.95
N GLN A 266 -5.02 9.04 9.69
CA GLN A 266 -5.04 10.51 9.79
C GLN A 266 -6.09 11.13 8.87
N LEU A 267 -6.19 10.65 7.61
CA LEU A 267 -7.22 11.11 6.67
C LEU A 267 -8.63 10.81 7.19
N LEU A 268 -8.85 9.61 7.72
CA LEU A 268 -10.12 9.19 8.31
C LEU A 268 -10.51 10.07 9.51
N GLN A 269 -9.55 10.46 10.34
CA GLN A 269 -9.80 11.37 11.47
C GLN A 269 -10.14 12.80 11.02
N GLN A 270 -9.49 13.29 9.97
CA GLN A 270 -9.72 14.66 9.45
C GLN A 270 -10.97 14.75 8.58
N PHE A 271 -11.35 13.67 7.90
CA PHE A 271 -12.52 13.61 7.00
C PHE A 271 -13.43 12.40 7.29
N PRO A 272 -14.09 12.31 8.46
CA PRO A 272 -14.83 11.11 8.85
C PRO A 272 -15.94 10.69 7.87
N ALA A 273 -16.66 11.64 7.27
CA ALA A 273 -17.74 11.35 6.31
C ALA A 273 -17.24 10.95 4.92
N ALA A 274 -15.94 11.12 4.63
CA ALA A 274 -15.38 10.91 3.30
C ALA A 274 -15.01 9.44 3.01
N PHE A 275 -14.98 8.58 4.03
CA PHE A 275 -14.52 7.19 3.96
C PHE A 275 -15.63 6.20 4.31
N GLY A 276 -15.81 5.19 3.46
CA GLY A 276 -16.78 4.10 3.63
C GLY A 276 -16.40 3.04 4.65
N PHE A 277 -15.21 3.17 5.25
CA PHE A 277 -14.69 2.25 6.24
C PHE A 277 -14.25 2.97 7.52
N THR A 278 -14.12 2.22 8.61
CA THR A 278 -13.80 2.75 9.93
C THR A 278 -12.35 2.44 10.35
N GLU A 279 -11.93 3.03 11.48
CA GLU A 279 -10.70 2.62 12.16
C GLU A 279 -10.66 1.11 12.46
N ALA A 280 -11.79 0.49 12.83
CA ALA A 280 -11.83 -0.94 13.15
C ALA A 280 -11.41 -1.81 11.95
N TYR A 281 -11.77 -1.37 10.74
CA TYR A 281 -11.35 -2.01 9.50
C TYR A 281 -9.83 -1.90 9.28
N LEU A 282 -9.25 -0.71 9.50
CA LEU A 282 -7.80 -0.51 9.37
C LEU A 282 -7.00 -1.34 10.39
N LEU A 283 -7.49 -1.46 11.62
CA LEU A 283 -6.89 -2.32 12.65
C LEU A 283 -6.96 -3.80 12.24
N ALA A 284 -8.12 -4.28 11.77
CA ALA A 284 -8.29 -5.65 11.29
C ALA A 284 -7.39 -5.97 10.10
N LEU A 285 -7.23 -5.02 9.17
CA LEU A 285 -6.32 -5.13 8.04
C LEU A 285 -4.86 -5.21 8.48
N HIS A 286 -4.42 -4.35 9.39
CA HIS A 286 -3.07 -4.39 9.95
C HIS A 286 -2.75 -5.76 10.56
N ASP A 287 -3.63 -6.26 11.43
CA ASP A 287 -3.43 -7.54 12.12
C ASP A 287 -3.40 -8.71 11.12
N SER A 288 -4.10 -8.54 9.99
CA SER A 288 -4.16 -9.54 8.94
C SER A 288 -2.90 -9.68 8.10
N THR A 289 -2.00 -8.70 8.16
CA THR A 289 -0.71 -8.78 7.44
C THR A 289 0.20 -9.86 8.01
N PHE A 290 0.02 -10.23 9.27
CA PHE A 290 0.83 -11.23 9.98
C PHE A 290 0.27 -12.65 9.91
N LEU A 291 -0.79 -12.89 9.14
CA LEU A 291 -1.48 -14.17 9.16
C LEU A 291 -0.97 -15.11 8.07
N PRO A 292 -0.55 -16.33 8.44
CA PRO A 292 0.07 -17.23 7.49
C PRO A 292 -0.92 -17.95 6.57
N TYR A 293 -2.22 -17.84 6.84
CA TYR A 293 -3.28 -18.59 6.15
C TYR A 293 -4.08 -17.78 5.12
N CYS A 294 -3.70 -16.52 4.88
CA CYS A 294 -4.28 -15.70 3.81
C CYS A 294 -3.24 -15.47 2.71
N SER A 295 -3.64 -15.64 1.44
CA SER A 295 -2.71 -15.52 0.30
C SER A 295 -2.28 -14.07 -0.02
N THR A 296 -3.06 -13.09 0.43
CA THR A 296 -2.91 -11.68 0.01
C THR A 296 -1.53 -11.11 0.34
N PHE A 297 -1.03 -11.29 1.56
CA PHE A 297 0.23 -10.69 2.05
C PHE A 297 1.39 -11.71 2.20
N LEU A 298 1.16 -12.97 1.80
CA LEU A 298 2.10 -14.06 2.03
C LEU A 298 3.32 -14.06 1.09
N PHE A 299 3.23 -13.40 -0.06
CA PHE A 299 4.24 -13.45 -1.12
C PHE A 299 4.74 -12.05 -1.50
N SER A 300 5.97 -11.97 -2.01
CA SER A 300 6.56 -10.68 -2.41
C SER A 300 6.13 -10.21 -3.80
N CYS A 301 5.58 -11.10 -4.63
CA CYS A 301 5.02 -10.77 -5.95
C CYS A 301 4.13 -11.90 -6.50
N GLN A 302 3.35 -11.58 -7.54
CA GLN A 302 2.45 -12.52 -8.20
C GLN A 302 3.15 -13.78 -8.73
N ARG A 303 4.38 -13.65 -9.25
CA ARG A 303 5.19 -14.79 -9.74
C ARG A 303 5.48 -15.81 -8.63
N GLN A 304 5.83 -15.33 -7.43
CA GLN A 304 6.10 -16.22 -6.29
C GLN A 304 4.83 -16.92 -5.82
N ARG A 305 3.69 -16.20 -5.76
CA ARG A 305 2.37 -16.78 -5.45
C ARG A 305 2.02 -17.92 -6.40
N GLY A 306 2.20 -17.72 -7.71
CA GLY A 306 1.95 -18.75 -8.71
C GLY A 306 2.84 -19.99 -8.57
N ARG A 307 4.09 -19.83 -8.11
CA ARG A 307 5.00 -20.96 -7.83
C ARG A 307 4.67 -21.68 -6.52
N GLY A 308 4.27 -20.94 -5.48
CA GLY A 308 3.87 -21.50 -4.20
C GLY A 308 2.63 -22.39 -4.28
N GLY A 309 1.73 -22.12 -5.24
CA GLY A 309 0.57 -22.99 -5.54
C GLY A 309 0.88 -24.19 -6.44
N VAL A 310 2.06 -24.22 -7.08
CA VAL A 310 2.49 -25.29 -7.99
C VAL A 310 3.71 -25.99 -7.38
N GLN A 311 3.48 -26.80 -6.35
CA GLN A 311 4.37 -27.94 -6.11
C GLN A 311 4.07 -29.00 -7.17
N GLN A 312 4.53 -28.78 -8.40
CA GLN A 312 4.82 -29.92 -9.27
C GLN A 312 6.02 -30.64 -8.63
N PRO A 313 5.91 -31.92 -8.25
CA PRO A 313 7.08 -32.67 -7.84
C PRO A 313 8.08 -32.62 -8.99
N ARG A 314 9.30 -32.13 -8.71
CA ARG A 314 10.45 -32.24 -9.60
C ARG A 314 10.90 -33.70 -9.64
N THR A 315 10.08 -34.59 -10.16
CA THR A 315 10.56 -35.85 -10.68
C THR A 315 11.09 -35.57 -12.07
N GLN A 316 12.42 -35.45 -12.17
CA GLN A 316 13.11 -35.67 -13.43
C GLN A 316 12.78 -37.09 -13.89
N THR A 317 11.75 -37.23 -14.71
CA THR A 317 11.48 -38.47 -15.42
C THR A 317 11.16 -38.10 -16.85
N TYR A 318 12.08 -38.50 -17.72
CA TYR A 318 12.04 -38.47 -19.17
C TYR A 318 10.61 -38.40 -19.74
N THR A 319 10.26 -37.34 -20.48
CA THR A 319 9.01 -37.26 -21.25
C THR A 319 9.12 -38.11 -22.51
N PRO A 320 8.29 -39.14 -22.70
CA PRO A 320 8.07 -39.68 -24.03
C PRO A 320 7.31 -38.63 -24.84
N VAL A 321 7.70 -38.47 -26.11
CA VAL A 321 7.00 -37.64 -27.09
C VAL A 321 5.56 -38.14 -27.23
N SER A 322 4.59 -37.21 -27.15
CA SER A 322 3.13 -37.37 -27.28
C SER A 322 2.36 -37.83 -26.02
N GLY A 323 1.77 -36.85 -25.32
CA GLY A 323 0.81 -37.10 -24.24
C GLY A 323 0.48 -35.83 -23.46
N ARG A 324 -0.75 -35.33 -23.61
CA ARG A 324 -1.33 -34.25 -22.81
C ARG A 324 -1.36 -34.70 -21.34
N TRP A 325 -0.76 -33.93 -20.44
CA TRP A 325 -0.93 -34.13 -19.00
C TRP A 325 -2.28 -33.55 -18.59
N ASP A 326 -3.30 -34.40 -18.49
CA ASP A 326 -4.49 -34.06 -17.72
C ASP A 326 -4.19 -34.39 -16.24
N PRO A 327 -4.28 -33.41 -15.31
CA PRO A 327 -4.08 -33.69 -13.89
C PRO A 327 -5.16 -34.67 -13.39
N PRO A 328 -4.83 -35.56 -12.44
CA PRO A 328 -5.80 -36.52 -11.93
C PRO A 328 -7.00 -35.79 -11.30
N PRO A 329 -8.25 -36.25 -11.57
CA PRO A 329 -9.44 -35.66 -10.96
C PRO A 329 -9.38 -35.90 -9.45
N GLY A 330 -9.25 -34.82 -8.67
CA GLY A 330 -9.17 -34.88 -7.20
C GLY A 330 -7.96 -34.19 -6.56
N SER A 331 -6.99 -33.67 -7.33
CA SER A 331 -5.96 -32.80 -6.75
C SER A 331 -6.56 -31.41 -6.49
N SER A 332 -7.25 -31.23 -5.36
CA SER A 332 -7.62 -29.89 -4.90
C SER A 332 -6.34 -29.13 -4.60
N VAL A 333 -5.93 -28.25 -5.51
CA VAL A 333 -4.90 -27.24 -5.22
C VAL A 333 -5.46 -26.42 -4.06
N CYS A 334 -4.94 -26.62 -2.84
CA CYS A 334 -5.31 -25.83 -1.67
C CYS A 334 -4.98 -24.37 -1.94
N ARG A 335 -5.95 -23.59 -2.44
CA ARG A 335 -5.82 -22.14 -2.60
C ARG A 335 -6.16 -21.48 -1.28
N LEU A 336 -5.18 -20.82 -0.68
CA LEU A 336 -5.43 -19.98 0.49
C LEU A 336 -6.38 -18.83 0.09
N PRO A 337 -7.45 -18.59 0.86
CA PRO A 337 -8.41 -17.54 0.54
C PRO A 337 -7.75 -16.16 0.59
N PRO A 338 -8.25 -15.19 -0.19
CA PRO A 338 -7.82 -13.80 -0.06
C PRO A 338 -8.29 -13.23 1.28
N ILE A 339 -7.58 -12.23 1.80
CA ILE A 339 -7.98 -11.56 3.05
C ILE A 339 -9.35 -10.88 2.97
N TRP A 340 -9.78 -10.54 1.75
CA TRP A 340 -11.05 -9.88 1.47
C TRP A 340 -12.27 -10.75 1.75
N ALA A 341 -12.08 -12.08 1.89
CA ALA A 341 -13.10 -13.01 2.37
C ALA A 341 -13.29 -12.88 3.90
N TRP A 342 -13.63 -11.66 4.36
CA TRP A 342 -13.74 -11.32 5.77
C TRP A 342 -14.73 -12.20 6.54
N GLY A 343 -15.74 -12.76 5.85
CA GLY A 343 -16.72 -13.68 6.43
C GLY A 343 -16.10 -14.96 7.01
N LEU A 344 -14.93 -15.38 6.53
CA LEU A 344 -14.20 -16.53 7.08
C LEU A 344 -13.62 -16.28 8.48
N ARG A 345 -13.57 -15.02 8.92
CA ARG A 345 -12.81 -14.60 10.11
C ARG A 345 -13.58 -13.72 11.07
N TYR A 346 -14.54 -12.95 10.57
CA TYR A 346 -15.33 -12.02 11.33
C TYR A 346 -16.81 -12.31 11.14
N SER A 347 -17.55 -12.33 12.27
CA SER A 347 -19.00 -12.50 12.24
C SER A 347 -19.68 -11.33 11.50
N ARG A 348 -20.94 -11.50 11.07
CA ARG A 348 -21.73 -10.42 10.45
C ARG A 348 -21.73 -9.14 11.30
N GLN A 349 -21.90 -9.26 12.62
CA GLN A 349 -21.86 -8.13 13.55
C GLN A 349 -20.50 -7.43 13.62
N GLN A 350 -19.39 -8.18 13.55
CA GLN A 350 -18.05 -7.60 13.52
C GLN A 350 -17.78 -6.90 12.19
N ARG A 351 -18.18 -7.50 11.07
CA ARG A 351 -18.06 -6.89 9.73
C ARG A 351 -18.89 -5.62 9.59
N ALA A 352 -20.05 -5.53 10.25
CA ALA A 352 -20.84 -4.28 10.29
C ALA A 352 -20.04 -3.10 10.87
N ARG A 353 -19.10 -3.34 11.80
CA ARG A 353 -18.22 -2.30 12.36
C ARG A 353 -17.17 -1.81 11.37
N PHE A 354 -16.89 -2.54 10.30
CA PHE A 354 -15.95 -2.10 9.28
C PHE A 354 -16.51 -0.96 8.44
N ARG A 355 -17.84 -0.87 8.32
CA ARG A 355 -18.51 0.13 7.51
C ARG A 355 -18.76 1.39 8.30
N ASN A 356 -18.58 2.52 7.64
CA ASN A 356 -18.90 3.80 8.21
C ASN A 356 -20.31 4.23 7.77
N PRO A 357 -21.30 4.30 8.68
CA PRO A 357 -22.67 4.69 8.33
C PRO A 357 -22.78 6.18 7.94
N ALA A 358 -21.80 7.01 8.31
CA ALA A 358 -21.76 8.42 7.93
C ALA A 358 -21.14 8.65 6.54
N TRP A 359 -20.77 7.57 5.83
CA TRP A 359 -20.24 7.69 4.49
C TRP A 359 -21.35 7.95 3.49
N ASP A 360 -21.25 9.09 2.83
CA ASP A 360 -22.02 9.41 1.64
C ASP A 360 -21.03 9.42 0.46
N PRO A 361 -21.16 8.51 -0.53
CA PRO A 361 -20.33 8.56 -1.73
C PRO A 361 -20.52 9.88 -2.51
N GLY A 362 -21.54 10.68 -2.16
CA GLY A 362 -22.02 11.80 -2.96
C GLY A 362 -22.66 11.29 -4.25
N PRO A 363 -23.43 12.12 -4.96
CA PRO A 363 -23.82 11.77 -6.32
C PRO A 363 -22.55 11.56 -7.14
N LEU A 364 -22.41 10.36 -7.72
CA LEU A 364 -21.46 10.07 -8.79
C LEU A 364 -21.70 11.14 -9.87
N GLY A 365 -20.86 12.18 -9.89
CA GLY A 365 -20.88 13.15 -10.97
C GLY A 365 -20.71 12.36 -12.25
N THR A 366 -21.71 12.38 -13.12
CA THR A 366 -21.54 11.95 -14.50
C THR A 366 -20.34 12.70 -15.06
N PRO A 367 -19.47 12.06 -15.86
CA PRO A 367 -18.35 12.74 -16.53
C PRO A 367 -18.77 14.00 -17.31
N ASP A 368 -20.07 14.16 -17.58
CA ASP A 368 -20.69 15.24 -18.33
C ASP A 368 -20.88 16.57 -17.57
N ASP A 369 -20.65 16.64 -16.26
CA ASP A 369 -20.81 17.90 -15.49
C ASP A 369 -19.58 18.83 -15.57
N VAL A 370 -18.53 18.42 -16.28
CA VAL A 370 -17.49 19.34 -16.73
C VAL A 370 -17.98 19.97 -18.03
N ASP A 371 -18.65 21.12 -17.92
CA ASP A 371 -19.04 21.91 -19.08
C ASP A 371 -17.81 22.13 -19.99
N PRO A 372 -17.77 21.54 -21.21
CA PRO A 372 -16.63 21.66 -22.10
C PRO A 372 -16.33 23.13 -22.45
N GLN A 373 -17.30 24.04 -22.26
CA GLN A 373 -17.15 25.47 -22.51
C GLN A 373 -16.40 26.24 -21.40
N ASN A 374 -16.24 25.67 -20.20
CA ASN A 374 -15.45 26.25 -19.10
C ASN A 374 -14.07 25.61 -18.93
N THR A 375 -13.70 24.70 -19.83
CA THR A 375 -12.29 24.32 -19.97
C THR A 375 -11.52 25.55 -20.43
N PRO A 376 -10.49 26.04 -19.70
CA PRO A 376 -9.67 27.12 -20.22
C PRO A 376 -9.19 26.69 -21.62
N PRO A 377 -9.25 27.59 -22.62
CA PRO A 377 -8.87 27.24 -23.98
C PRO A 377 -7.49 26.58 -23.95
N ASN A 378 -7.33 25.50 -24.72
CA ASN A 378 -6.04 24.84 -24.92
C ASN A 378 -5.05 25.87 -25.50
N THR A 379 -4.38 26.66 -24.67
CA THR A 379 -3.45 27.71 -25.10
C THR A 379 -2.10 27.14 -25.54
N TRP A 380 -2.07 25.88 -26.01
CA TRP A 380 -0.82 25.18 -26.30
C TRP A 380 -0.95 24.25 -27.52
N LEU A 381 -1.27 24.84 -28.68
CA LEU A 381 -0.66 24.39 -29.94
C LEU A 381 0.73 25.02 -30.04
N GLY A 382 1.70 24.41 -29.37
CA GLY A 382 3.10 24.79 -29.46
C GLY A 382 3.96 23.58 -29.17
N SER A 383 4.79 23.20 -30.12
CA SER A 383 5.71 22.06 -30.05
C SER A 383 6.68 22.21 -28.87
N SER A 384 6.32 21.68 -27.69
CA SER A 384 7.21 21.48 -26.55
C SER A 384 7.29 19.99 -26.18
N SER A 385 7.32 19.12 -27.20
CA SER A 385 7.68 17.71 -27.02
C SER A 385 9.05 17.62 -26.35
N GLY A 386 9.10 16.95 -25.19
CA GLY A 386 10.36 16.55 -24.56
C GLY A 386 10.79 17.32 -23.30
N ALA A 387 9.86 18.00 -22.62
CA ALA A 387 10.16 18.68 -21.36
C ALA A 387 9.85 17.83 -20.12
N VAL A 388 10.82 17.74 -19.22
CA VAL A 388 10.67 17.10 -17.90
C VAL A 388 10.84 18.15 -16.80
N LEU A 389 9.96 18.11 -15.81
CA LEU A 389 10.07 18.92 -14.59
C LEU A 389 10.37 17.99 -13.42
N ALA A 390 11.27 18.36 -12.52
CA ALA A 390 11.44 17.68 -11.24
C ALA A 390 10.67 18.43 -10.15
N LEU A 391 9.89 17.69 -9.35
CA LEU A 391 9.19 18.18 -8.18
C LEU A 391 10.03 17.96 -6.92
N SER A 392 10.53 19.06 -6.35
CA SER A 392 11.27 19.05 -5.09
C SER A 392 10.76 20.16 -4.18
N LYS A 393 10.38 19.81 -2.94
CA LYS A 393 9.91 20.75 -1.90
C LYS A 393 8.87 21.78 -2.39
N GLY A 394 7.84 21.32 -3.10
CA GLY A 394 6.80 22.20 -3.65
C GLY A 394 7.26 23.14 -4.78
N SER A 395 8.44 22.94 -5.36
CA SER A 395 8.93 23.68 -6.51
C SER A 395 9.15 22.77 -7.72
N LEU A 396 8.88 23.30 -8.91
CA LEU A 396 9.10 22.62 -10.17
C LEU A 396 10.32 23.20 -10.86
N THR A 397 11.32 22.35 -11.09
CA THR A 397 12.55 22.75 -11.77
C THR A 397 12.66 22.02 -13.11
N PRO A 398 12.96 22.71 -14.23
CA PRO A 398 13.17 22.04 -15.49
C PRO A 398 14.44 21.18 -15.44
N GLN A 399 14.32 19.92 -15.84
CA GLN A 399 15.43 18.97 -15.91
C GLN A 399 15.46 18.32 -17.30
N PRO A 400 16.64 17.98 -17.84
CA PRO A 400 16.69 17.09 -18.99
C PRO A 400 16.21 15.68 -18.61
N PHE A 401 15.82 14.88 -19.60
CA PHE A 401 15.60 13.45 -19.36
C PHE A 401 16.88 12.79 -18.80
N PRO A 402 16.76 11.71 -18.00
CA PRO A 402 17.91 11.01 -17.40
C PRO A 402 18.98 10.57 -18.41
N TRP A 403 18.61 10.34 -19.67
CA TRP A 403 19.50 9.93 -20.77
C TRP A 403 19.90 11.07 -21.72
N ARG A 404 19.56 12.32 -21.41
CA ARG A 404 19.95 13.49 -22.22
C ARG A 404 20.93 14.36 -21.44
N SER A 405 22.18 14.40 -21.88
CA SER A 405 23.18 15.35 -21.39
C SER A 405 23.02 16.69 -22.13
N GLY A 406 22.15 17.59 -21.66
CA GLY A 406 21.95 18.89 -22.31
C GLY A 406 21.20 19.91 -21.45
N ARG A 407 21.45 21.21 -21.69
CA ARG A 407 20.74 22.31 -21.00
C ARG A 407 19.23 22.23 -21.31
N PRO A 408 18.35 22.44 -20.30
CA PRO A 408 16.91 22.44 -20.53
C PRO A 408 16.50 23.55 -21.51
N PRO A 409 15.50 23.34 -22.37
CA PRO A 409 15.07 24.35 -23.34
C PRO A 409 14.58 25.62 -22.63
N PRO A 410 14.94 26.83 -23.11
CA PRO A 410 14.72 28.10 -22.41
C PRO A 410 13.23 28.47 -22.21
N ARG A 411 12.30 27.80 -22.88
CA ARG A 411 10.85 28.06 -22.78
C ARG A 411 10.17 27.42 -21.56
N LEU A 412 10.87 26.57 -20.80
CA LEU A 412 10.32 25.91 -19.59
C LEU A 412 10.24 26.78 -18.35
N LEU A 413 10.92 27.93 -18.35
CA LEU A 413 10.95 28.86 -17.21
C LEU A 413 9.58 29.50 -16.92
N ARG A 414 8.60 29.40 -17.83
CA ARG A 414 7.23 29.90 -17.63
C ARG A 414 6.32 28.92 -16.85
N TRP A 415 6.73 27.66 -16.68
CA TRP A 415 5.97 26.58 -16.03
C TRP A 415 6.40 26.29 -14.57
N ALA A 416 7.37 27.05 -14.07
CA ALA A 416 7.90 26.96 -12.72
C ALA A 416 7.39 28.05 -11.76
N PRO A 417 6.08 28.34 -11.63
CA PRO A 417 5.62 29.03 -10.44
C PRO A 417 5.63 28.04 -9.26
N SER A 418 5.96 28.54 -8.07
CA SER A 418 5.93 27.77 -6.83
C SER A 418 4.56 27.15 -6.61
N LEU A 419 4.48 25.95 -6.06
CA LEU A 419 3.20 25.35 -5.64
C LEU A 419 2.46 26.25 -4.63
N GLU A 420 3.19 27.14 -3.96
CA GLU A 420 2.64 28.22 -3.13
C GLU A 420 1.68 29.14 -3.90
N THR A 421 1.89 29.41 -5.21
CA THR A 421 0.95 30.24 -6.01
C THR A 421 -0.42 29.58 -6.29
N LEU A 422 -0.57 28.28 -6.03
CA LEU A 422 -1.86 27.57 -6.05
C LEU A 422 -2.57 27.63 -4.69
N ILE A 423 -1.82 27.87 -3.61
CA ILE A 423 -2.31 27.97 -2.23
C ILE A 423 -2.52 29.45 -1.82
N ASP A 424 -1.76 30.37 -2.42
CA ASP A 424 -1.65 31.78 -2.06
C ASP A 424 -1.96 32.69 -3.25
N ARG A 425 -3.14 32.53 -3.85
CA ARG A 425 -3.75 33.62 -4.63
C ARG A 425 -4.35 34.64 -3.68
N GLY A 426 -3.50 35.54 -3.20
CA GLY A 426 -3.96 36.76 -2.55
C GLY A 426 -4.90 37.54 -3.49
N GLY A 427 -6.18 37.63 -3.10
CA GLY A 427 -7.14 38.61 -3.62
C GLY A 427 -8.22 38.10 -4.60
N ASP A 428 -8.04 36.95 -5.24
CA ASP A 428 -9.08 36.35 -6.11
C ASP A 428 -9.84 35.25 -5.33
N PRO A 429 -11.17 35.08 -5.53
CA PRO A 429 -11.91 33.99 -4.88
C PRO A 429 -11.28 32.65 -5.27
N ILE A 430 -10.78 31.92 -4.26
CA ILE A 430 -10.20 30.58 -4.39
C ILE A 430 -11.19 29.74 -5.20
N PRO A 431 -10.82 29.19 -6.38
CA PRO A 431 -11.66 28.23 -7.06
C PRO A 431 -11.93 27.10 -6.06
N ALA A 432 -13.21 26.77 -5.83
CA ALA A 432 -13.55 25.68 -4.94
C ALA A 432 -12.71 24.44 -5.31
N PRO A 433 -12.09 23.74 -4.35
CA PRO A 433 -11.30 22.55 -4.66
C PRO A 433 -12.15 21.62 -5.51
N PRO A 434 -11.57 20.98 -6.55
CA PRO A 434 -12.31 20.09 -7.43
C PRO A 434 -13.12 19.10 -6.58
N ARG A 435 -14.40 18.91 -6.94
CA ARG A 435 -15.34 18.10 -6.15
C ARG A 435 -14.69 16.75 -5.82
N GLY A 436 -14.56 16.45 -4.53
CA GLY A 436 -14.01 15.19 -4.04
C GLY A 436 -12.53 15.20 -3.65
N LEU A 437 -11.75 16.24 -3.96
CA LEU A 437 -10.35 16.36 -3.49
C LEU A 437 -10.28 16.59 -1.98
N LEU A 438 -9.51 15.75 -1.27
CA LEU A 438 -9.19 15.95 0.15
C LEU A 438 -7.83 16.64 0.30
N LEU A 439 -7.77 17.65 1.16
CA LEU A 439 -6.53 18.39 1.48
C LEU A 439 -6.26 18.32 2.99
N PRO A 440 -5.61 17.25 3.49
CA PRO A 440 -5.33 17.10 4.91
C PRO A 440 -4.37 18.16 5.44
N CYS A 441 -4.57 18.58 6.68
CA CYS A 441 -3.60 19.36 7.42
C CYS A 441 -2.48 18.46 7.96
N ALA A 442 -1.27 18.62 7.44
CA ALA A 442 -0.07 17.92 7.91
C ALA A 442 0.76 18.75 8.92
N ALA A 443 0.15 19.76 9.55
CA ALA A 443 0.76 20.48 10.68
C ALA A 443 0.89 19.55 11.89
N GLY A 444 1.92 19.75 12.72
CA GLY A 444 2.20 18.90 13.88
C GLY A 444 0.98 18.67 14.78
N PRO A 445 0.26 19.72 15.22
CA PRO A 445 -0.93 19.57 16.07
C PRO A 445 -2.10 18.81 15.43
N SER A 446 -2.12 18.70 14.10
CA SER A 446 -3.19 18.06 13.33
C SER A 446 -2.95 16.58 13.06
N VAL A 447 -1.70 16.11 13.26
CA VAL A 447 -1.33 14.68 13.15
C VAL A 447 -1.24 14.08 14.55
N ARG A 448 -1.99 13.00 14.77
CA ARG A 448 -2.17 12.41 16.11
C ARG A 448 -1.52 11.04 16.18
N LEU A 449 -1.16 10.59 17.38
CA LEU A 449 -0.76 9.19 17.58
C LEU A 449 -1.98 8.28 17.41
N TRP A 450 -1.88 7.25 16.58
CA TRP A 450 -2.92 6.22 16.44
C TRP A 450 -2.94 5.30 17.67
N ARG A 451 -3.52 5.80 18.76
CA ARG A 451 -3.49 5.15 20.09
C ARG A 451 -4.03 3.72 20.05
N ARG A 452 -5.15 3.50 19.37
CA ARG A 452 -5.73 2.15 19.24
C ARG A 452 -4.90 1.22 18.37
N CYS A 453 -3.85 1.66 17.67
CA CYS A 453 -2.91 0.77 17.01
C CYS A 453 -1.68 0.51 17.89
N TYR A 454 -1.05 1.57 18.39
CA TYR A 454 0.25 1.47 19.06
C TYR A 454 0.18 1.18 20.56
N LEU A 455 -0.92 1.53 21.23
CA LEU A 455 -1.11 1.37 22.67
C LEU A 455 -2.10 0.27 23.05
N ARG A 456 -2.45 -0.65 22.12
CA ARG A 456 -3.44 -1.72 22.38
C ARG A 456 -3.11 -2.59 23.59
N GLY A 457 -1.83 -2.73 23.92
CA GLY A 457 -1.36 -3.53 25.06
C GLY A 457 -1.44 -2.83 26.43
N LEU A 458 -1.80 -1.54 26.48
CA LEU A 458 -1.95 -0.79 27.72
C LEU A 458 -3.43 -0.77 28.17
N PRO A 459 -3.73 -1.15 29.43
CA PRO A 459 -5.10 -1.11 29.95
C PRO A 459 -5.74 0.27 29.86
N GLU A 460 -4.98 1.36 30.08
CA GLU A 460 -5.53 2.73 30.07
C GLU A 460 -6.01 3.17 28.67
N ALA A 461 -5.40 2.65 27.61
CA ALA A 461 -5.74 3.00 26.23
C ALA A 461 -7.06 2.37 25.76
N GLN A 462 -7.57 1.35 26.46
CA GLN A 462 -8.81 0.64 26.12
C GLN A 462 -10.05 1.28 26.75
N VAL A 463 -9.90 2.12 27.78
CA VAL A 463 -11.01 2.71 28.56
C VAL A 463 -11.52 4.03 27.97
N MET A 464 -10.71 4.77 27.20
CA MET A 464 -11.11 6.05 26.62
C MET A 464 -11.76 5.89 25.24
N GLY A 465 -13.01 5.45 25.22
CA GLY A 465 -13.84 5.39 24.03
C GLY A 465 -15.21 5.99 24.29
N LEU A 466 -15.36 7.29 24.07
CA LEU A 466 -16.52 8.04 23.56
C LEU A 466 -16.30 9.52 23.92
N GLY A 467 -16.30 10.38 22.90
CA GLY A 467 -16.09 11.83 22.91
C GLY A 467 -15.94 12.55 24.26
N ASP A 468 -14.72 12.96 24.60
CA ASP A 468 -14.53 14.07 25.53
C ASP A 468 -13.26 14.87 25.17
N PRO A 469 -13.36 16.18 24.88
CA PRO A 469 -12.21 17.03 24.63
C PRO A 469 -11.89 17.82 25.91
N ARG A 470 -11.09 17.26 26.82
CA ARG A 470 -10.44 18.06 27.88
C ARG A 470 -8.99 17.65 28.11
N PRO A 471 -8.09 18.63 28.37
CA PRO A 471 -6.76 18.37 28.89
C PRO A 471 -6.82 18.23 30.43
N LEU A 472 -5.69 17.80 31.02
CA LEU A 472 -5.28 17.87 32.45
C LEU A 472 -5.36 16.54 33.22
N VAL A 473 -4.20 16.03 33.68
CA VAL A 473 -3.52 16.28 34.97
C VAL A 473 -4.24 15.57 36.13
N SER A 474 -3.52 14.57 36.67
CA SER A 474 -3.68 13.88 37.96
C SER A 474 -4.98 13.10 38.23
N ILE A 475 -4.83 11.84 38.63
CA ILE A 475 -5.30 11.28 39.92
C ILE A 475 -4.60 9.92 40.18
N LEU A 476 -4.05 9.79 41.39
CA LEU A 476 -3.39 8.62 41.98
C LEU A 476 -4.42 7.58 42.50
N ILE A 477 -4.13 6.27 42.31
CA ILE A 477 -4.18 5.06 43.21
C ILE A 477 -5.37 4.92 44.23
N PRO A 478 -5.97 3.73 44.57
CA PRO A 478 -5.43 2.35 44.55
C PRO A 478 -6.33 1.22 43.98
N CYS A 479 -5.71 0.04 43.83
CA CYS A 479 -6.33 -1.27 43.69
C CYS A 479 -7.56 -1.48 44.61
N THR A 480 -8.65 -2.06 44.08
CA THR A 480 -9.26 -3.31 44.56
C THR A 480 -10.50 -3.68 43.72
N SER A 481 -10.74 -4.99 43.63
CA SER A 481 -11.94 -5.69 43.14
C SER A 481 -12.22 -5.70 41.62
N SER A 482 -12.20 -6.91 41.06
CA SER A 482 -12.78 -7.28 39.77
C SER A 482 -14.26 -6.89 39.68
N PRO A 483 -14.80 -6.74 38.45
CA PRO A 483 -15.51 -7.89 37.91
C PRO A 483 -15.19 -8.21 36.44
N THR A 484 -15.46 -9.46 36.13
CA THR A 484 -15.38 -10.20 34.88
C THR A 484 -15.99 -9.46 33.69
N LEU A 485 -15.23 -9.29 32.61
CA LEU A 485 -15.74 -8.90 31.29
C LEU A 485 -15.06 -9.76 30.20
N HIS A 486 -15.90 -10.33 29.34
CA HIS A 486 -15.57 -11.32 28.33
C HIS A 486 -14.35 -10.95 27.48
N ILE A 487 -13.30 -11.76 27.62
CA ILE A 487 -12.05 -11.68 26.86
C ILE A 487 -12.29 -12.30 25.48
N TYR A 488 -12.23 -11.47 24.43
CA TYR A 488 -12.01 -11.93 23.06
C TYR A 488 -10.64 -12.61 22.97
N PRO A 489 -10.41 -13.62 22.10
CA PRO A 489 -9.09 -14.22 21.98
C PRO A 489 -8.15 -13.25 21.26
N THR A 490 -7.49 -12.39 22.03
CA THR A 490 -6.30 -11.68 21.61
C THR A 490 -5.17 -12.70 21.46
N LEU A 491 -4.69 -12.86 20.23
CA LEU A 491 -3.51 -13.64 19.93
C LEU A 491 -2.29 -12.94 20.58
N TYR A 492 -1.87 -13.39 21.75
CA TYR A 492 -0.61 -12.95 22.36
C TYR A 492 0.55 -13.62 21.64
N VAL A 493 1.25 -12.88 20.77
CA VAL A 493 2.55 -13.32 20.24
C VAL A 493 3.62 -12.93 21.26
N HIS A 494 4.05 -13.89 22.07
CA HIS A 494 5.22 -13.72 22.94
C HIS A 494 6.51 -13.67 22.10
N PRO A 495 7.51 -12.85 22.47
CA PRO A 495 8.83 -12.88 21.85
C PRO A 495 9.67 -13.99 22.52
N ASN A 496 9.39 -15.26 22.19
CA ASN A 496 10.36 -16.37 22.25
C ASN A 496 9.77 -17.62 21.58
N PRO A 497 10.59 -18.44 20.88
CA PRO A 497 10.10 -19.30 19.82
C PRO A 497 9.49 -20.59 20.39
N THR A 498 8.16 -20.71 20.33
CA THR A 498 7.50 -22.02 20.44
C THR A 498 7.34 -22.56 19.02
N PHE A 499 8.23 -23.46 18.61
CA PHE A 499 8.14 -24.15 17.33
C PHE A 499 7.00 -25.17 17.38
N ILE A 500 6.12 -25.15 16.38
CA ILE A 500 5.13 -26.19 16.12
C ILE A 500 5.51 -26.83 14.79
N HIS A 501 5.92 -28.11 14.82
CA HIS A 501 6.19 -28.92 13.62
C HIS A 501 5.08 -29.97 13.39
N PRO A 502 4.74 -30.30 12.13
CA PRO A 502 3.74 -31.31 11.82
C PRO A 502 4.35 -32.73 11.76
N ASN A 503 4.22 -33.50 12.85
CA ASN A 503 4.33 -34.99 12.95
C ASN A 503 5.70 -35.70 12.72
N PRO A 504 5.91 -36.93 13.25
CA PRO A 504 6.28 -37.20 14.64
C PRO A 504 7.69 -37.85 14.75
N ILE A 505 8.30 -37.74 15.94
CA ILE A 505 9.61 -38.25 16.39
C ILE A 505 10.73 -37.20 16.32
N CYS A 506 11.05 -36.63 17.49
CA CYS A 506 12.26 -35.85 17.72
C CYS A 506 12.92 -36.32 19.03
N VAL A 507 14.25 -36.46 19.00
CA VAL A 507 15.11 -36.78 20.14
C VAL A 507 15.77 -35.48 20.62
N HIS A 508 15.68 -35.16 21.92
CA HIS A 508 16.25 -33.93 22.50
C HIS A 508 17.26 -34.24 23.61
N PRO A 509 18.39 -33.49 23.74
CA PRO A 509 19.44 -33.76 24.73
C PRO A 509 19.32 -32.95 26.06
N ASN A 510 18.14 -33.02 26.72
CA ASN A 510 17.85 -32.51 28.09
C ASN A 510 17.82 -30.98 28.34
N PRO A 511 17.15 -30.51 29.44
CA PRO A 511 15.78 -30.84 29.87
C PRO A 511 14.99 -29.52 30.16
N ILE A 512 13.79 -29.30 29.64
CA ILE A 512 12.49 -29.60 30.27
C ILE A 512 11.45 -29.39 29.16
N CYS A 513 10.62 -30.41 28.91
CA CYS A 513 9.51 -30.30 27.96
C CYS A 513 8.26 -30.89 28.62
N VAL A 514 7.14 -30.16 28.57
CA VAL A 514 5.84 -30.63 29.06
C VAL A 514 5.00 -31.00 27.84
N HIS A 515 4.56 -32.26 27.76
CA HIS A 515 3.73 -32.76 26.66
C HIS A 515 2.36 -33.25 27.14
N PRO A 516 1.29 -33.12 26.33
CA PRO A 516 -0.07 -33.49 26.74
C PRO A 516 -0.45 -34.98 26.57
N ASN A 517 0.43 -35.89 26.13
CA ASN A 517 0.12 -37.34 26.02
C ASN A 517 1.39 -38.24 25.92
N PRO A 518 1.35 -39.54 26.30
CA PRO A 518 2.51 -40.25 26.86
C PRO A 518 3.19 -41.24 25.90
N LYS A 519 3.89 -40.79 24.85
CA LYS A 519 4.81 -41.67 24.11
C LYS A 519 6.11 -40.95 23.74
N CYS A 520 7.04 -40.87 24.69
CA CYS A 520 8.44 -40.53 24.43
C CYS A 520 9.35 -41.45 25.26
N VAL A 521 10.48 -41.86 24.67
CA VAL A 521 11.53 -42.68 25.30
C VAL A 521 12.74 -41.76 25.56
N HIS A 522 13.23 -41.71 26.80
CA HIS A 522 14.43 -40.96 27.17
C HIS A 522 15.64 -41.90 27.37
N PRO A 523 16.88 -41.50 27.01
CA PRO A 523 18.05 -42.38 27.10
C PRO A 523 18.73 -42.46 28.47
N ASN A 524 18.31 -41.72 29.51
CA ASN A 524 18.77 -41.93 30.89
C ASN A 524 17.84 -41.23 31.91
N PRO A 525 17.52 -41.84 33.07
CA PRO A 525 16.57 -41.28 34.02
C PRO A 525 17.27 -40.42 35.09
N ILE A 526 16.88 -39.17 35.23
CA ILE A 526 16.96 -38.47 36.52
C ILE A 526 15.57 -37.94 36.81
N TYR A 527 14.87 -38.62 37.71
CA TYR A 527 13.56 -38.18 38.22
C TYR A 527 13.77 -37.26 39.43
N ALA A 528 13.14 -36.09 39.41
CA ALA A 528 12.86 -35.33 40.62
C ALA A 528 11.35 -35.32 40.81
N HIS A 529 10.85 -36.03 41.83
CA HIS A 529 9.46 -35.95 42.27
C HIS A 529 9.31 -34.78 43.25
N PRO A 530 8.24 -33.97 43.14
CA PRO A 530 7.80 -33.14 44.25
C PRO A 530 7.08 -34.04 45.26
N THR A 531 7.59 -34.13 46.49
CA THR A 531 6.87 -34.75 47.61
C THR A 531 5.66 -33.90 48.00
N PRO A 532 4.50 -34.50 48.27
CA PRO A 532 3.36 -33.76 48.82
C PRO A 532 3.51 -33.63 50.33
N HIS A 533 3.78 -32.41 50.80
CA HIS A 533 3.06 -31.68 51.86
C HIS A 533 3.75 -30.36 52.19
#